data_AF-B4D4X9-F1
#
_entry.id   AF-B4D4X9-F1
#
_cell.length_a   1.000
_cell.length_b   1.000
_cell.length_c   1.000
_cell.angle_alpha   90.00
_cell.angle_beta   90.00
_cell.angle_gamma   90.00
#
_symmetry.space_group_name_H-M   'P 1'
#
loop_
_entity.id
_entity.type
_entity.pdbx_description
1 polymer ?
#
loop_
_entity_poly.entity_id
_entity_poly.type
_entity_poly.pdbx_seq_one_letter_code
_entity_poly.pdbx_strand_id
1 'polypeptide(L)'
;MTDETLTAVREFLEAFEEVFRDDWQYTKSMLGIRGETPEQTEAARKMGLETIDLIAPDGTFLEPRVDDEIEDWGARGGLLARYRRLKTLMEPPATKSVQ
;
A
#
# COMPACT_ATOMS: atom_id res chain seq x y z
N MET A 1 24.70 1.75 9.57
CA MET A 1 23.53 2.29 8.84
C MET A 1 23.98 3.59 8.19
N THR A 2 23.74 3.77 6.89
CA THR A 2 24.20 4.96 6.16
C THR A 2 23.24 6.13 6.35
N ASP A 3 23.68 7.36 6.06
CA ASP A 3 22.82 8.55 6.08
C ASP A 3 21.63 8.42 5.11
N GLU A 4 21.85 7.76 3.97
CA GLU A 4 20.80 7.44 3.02
C GLU A 4 19.77 6.46 3.61
N THR A 5 20.21 5.44 4.35
CA THR A 5 19.31 4.50 5.03
C THR A 5 18.49 5.23 6.11
N LEU A 6 19.13 6.09 6.91
CA LEU A 6 18.45 6.90 7.92
C LEU A 6 17.39 7.83 7.31
N THR A 7 17.69 8.40 6.14
CA THR A 7 16.75 9.24 5.38
C THR A 7 15.56 8.40 4.89
N ALA A 8 15.81 7.24 4.30
CA ALA A 8 14.76 6.33 3.84
C ALA A 8 13.87 5.81 4.99
N VAL A 9 14.43 5.57 6.17
CA VAL A 9 13.66 5.21 7.38
C VAL A 9 12.71 6.34 7.77
N ARG A 10 13.20 7.60 7.81
CA ARG A 10 12.38 8.76 8.14
C ARG A 10 11.22 8.93 7.15
N GLU A 11 11.53 8.91 5.86
CA GLU A 11 10.51 9.05 4.81
C GLU A 11 9.44 7.95 4.91
N PHE A 12 9.86 6.71 5.17
CA PHE A 12 8.93 5.59 5.37
C PHE A 12 8.02 5.84 6.58
N LEU A 13 8.57 6.28 7.72
CA LEU A 13 7.78 6.56 8.92
C LEU A 13 6.78 7.70 8.69
N GLU A 14 7.18 8.78 8.03
CA GLU A 14 6.29 9.89 7.70
C GLU A 14 5.12 9.42 6.81
N ALA A 15 5.41 8.67 5.75
CA ALA A 15 4.36 8.12 4.88
C ALA A 15 3.49 7.07 5.60
N PHE A 16 4.05 6.32 6.54
CA PHE A 16 3.30 5.37 7.35
C PHE A 16 2.32 6.10 8.27
N GLU A 17 2.75 7.18 8.93
CA GLU A 17 1.88 8.01 9.75
C GLU A 17 0.80 8.71 8.93
N GLU A 18 1.14 9.23 7.75
CA GLU A 18 0.17 9.84 6.84
C GLU A 18 -0.97 8.87 6.49
N VAL A 19 -0.65 7.64 6.07
CA VAL A 19 -1.66 6.63 5.68
C VAL A 19 -2.45 6.12 6.89
N PHE A 20 -1.75 5.71 7.96
CA PHE A 20 -2.38 4.94 9.06
C PHE A 20 -2.84 5.78 10.25
N ARG A 21 -2.39 7.03 10.36
CA ARG A 21 -2.84 7.96 11.41
C ARG A 21 -3.71 9.07 10.82
N ASP A 22 -3.19 9.80 9.85
CA ASP A 22 -3.80 11.05 9.41
C ASP A 22 -4.93 10.80 8.40
N ASP A 23 -4.76 9.85 7.48
CA ASP A 23 -5.72 9.51 6.42
C ASP A 23 -6.46 8.18 6.65
N TRP A 24 -6.58 7.76 7.92
CA TRP A 24 -7.11 6.44 8.26
C TRP A 24 -8.55 6.22 7.78
N GLN A 25 -9.40 7.25 7.81
CA GLN A 25 -10.80 7.09 7.39
C GLN A 25 -10.92 6.79 5.89
N TYR A 26 -10.13 7.46 5.06
CA TYR A 26 -10.07 7.22 3.63
C TYR A 26 -9.39 5.88 3.33
N THR A 27 -8.28 5.58 4.02
CA THR A 27 -7.62 4.28 3.93
C THR A 27 -8.59 3.12 4.19
N LYS A 28 -9.48 3.23 5.19
CA LYS A 28 -10.53 2.22 5.44
C LYS A 28 -11.54 2.08 4.30
N SER A 29 -12.01 3.19 3.72
CA SER A 29 -13.01 3.12 2.64
C SER A 29 -12.44 2.44 1.41
N MET A 30 -11.16 2.69 1.14
CA MET A 30 -10.38 2.12 0.05
C MET A 30 -10.00 0.65 0.32
N LEU A 31 -9.65 0.28 1.56
CA LEU A 31 -9.45 -1.13 1.96
C LEU A 31 -10.75 -1.95 2.00
N GLY A 32 -11.90 -1.36 1.70
CA GLY A 32 -13.20 -2.02 1.85
C GLY A 32 -13.54 -2.34 3.31
N ILE A 33 -12.84 -1.74 4.28
CA ILE A 33 -13.15 -1.82 5.72
C ILE A 33 -14.32 -0.87 5.98
N ARG A 34 -15.49 -1.30 5.50
CA ARG A 34 -16.74 -0.59 5.68
C ARG A 34 -17.52 -1.31 6.77
N GLY A 35 -18.17 -0.56 7.65
CA GLY A 35 -19.16 -1.11 8.59
C GLY A 35 -20.46 -1.52 7.90
N GLU A 36 -20.37 -1.95 6.64
CA GLU A 36 -21.51 -2.28 5.79
C GLU A 36 -21.97 -3.71 6.07
N THR A 37 -23.29 -3.93 6.03
CA THR A 37 -23.85 -5.27 6.09
C THR A 37 -23.69 -5.97 4.74
N PRO A 38 -23.71 -7.32 4.68
CA PRO A 38 -23.65 -8.07 3.42
C PRO A 38 -24.68 -7.62 2.37
N GLU A 39 -25.85 -7.15 2.82
CA GLU A 39 -26.91 -6.64 1.95
C GLU A 39 -26.53 -5.30 1.27
N GLN A 40 -25.80 -4.42 1.98
CA GLN A 40 -25.35 -3.14 1.44
C GLN A 40 -24.25 -3.34 0.37
N THR A 41 -23.34 -4.27 0.61
CA THR A 41 -22.30 -4.66 -0.36
C THR A 41 -22.90 -5.24 -1.64
N GLU A 42 -23.87 -6.16 -1.51
CA GLU A 42 -24.55 -6.76 -2.66
C GLU A 42 -25.41 -5.75 -3.43
N ALA A 43 -26.02 -4.76 -2.74
CA ALA A 43 -26.74 -3.67 -3.37
C ALA A 43 -25.81 -2.76 -4.19
N ALA A 44 -24.65 -2.38 -3.65
CA ALA A 44 -23.66 -1.56 -4.37
C ALA A 44 -23.15 -2.25 -5.65
N ARG A 45 -22.87 -3.56 -5.56
CA ARG A 45 -22.48 -4.38 -6.72
C ARG A 45 -23.57 -4.40 -7.79
N LYS A 46 -24.82 -4.63 -7.40
CA LYS A 46 -25.97 -4.63 -8.32
C LYS A 46 -26.23 -3.28 -8.99
N MET A 47 -25.84 -2.18 -8.35
CA MET A 47 -25.98 -0.83 -8.89
C MET A 47 -24.82 -0.43 -9.81
N GLY A 48 -23.84 -1.32 -10.05
CA GLY A 48 -22.67 -1.00 -10.87
C GLY A 48 -21.78 0.07 -10.25
N LEU A 49 -21.90 0.30 -8.94
CA LEU A 49 -21.00 1.15 -8.15
C LEU A 49 -19.76 0.33 -7.73
N GLU A 50 -19.32 -0.58 -8.60
CA GLU A 50 -18.15 -1.41 -8.36
C GLU A 50 -16.95 -0.48 -8.22
N THR A 51 -16.39 -0.45 -7.01
CA THR A 51 -15.09 0.15 -6.78
C THR A 51 -14.06 -0.66 -7.55
N ILE A 52 -13.17 0.02 -8.28
CA ILE A 52 -11.98 -0.58 -8.88
C ILE A 52 -11.29 -1.45 -7.82
N ASP A 53 -10.92 -2.67 -8.17
CA ASP A 53 -10.20 -3.57 -7.25
C ASP A 53 -8.82 -2.96 -6.95
N LEU A 54 -8.64 -2.45 -5.72
CA LEU A 54 -7.41 -1.79 -5.27
C LEU A 54 -6.31 -2.78 -4.87
N ILE A 55 -6.70 -4.02 -4.60
CA ILE A 55 -5.83 -5.18 -4.36
C ILE A 55 -6.49 -6.34 -5.10
N ALA A 56 -5.72 -7.03 -5.95
CA ALA A 56 -6.20 -8.22 -6.64
C ALA A 56 -6.57 -9.32 -5.63
N PRO A 57 -7.42 -10.30 -5.99
CA PRO A 57 -7.81 -11.39 -5.09
C PRO A 57 -6.62 -12.18 -4.49
N ASP A 58 -5.47 -12.22 -5.17
CA ASP A 58 -4.22 -12.86 -4.75
C ASP A 58 -3.13 -11.86 -4.31
N GLY A 59 -3.47 -10.57 -4.24
CA GLY A 59 -2.59 -9.49 -3.82
C GLY A 59 -2.56 -9.30 -2.30
N THR A 60 -1.63 -8.45 -1.85
CA THR A 60 -1.53 -7.99 -0.47
C THR A 60 -1.42 -6.47 -0.43
N PHE A 61 -1.49 -5.88 0.76
CA PHE A 61 -1.28 -4.43 0.91
C PHE A 61 0.07 -3.96 0.31
N LEU A 62 1.12 -4.76 0.49
CA LEU A 62 2.49 -4.46 0.03
C LEU A 62 2.73 -4.81 -1.45
N GLU A 63 1.96 -5.77 -1.97
CA GLU A 63 2.03 -6.28 -3.34
C GLU A 63 0.61 -6.42 -3.90
N PRO A 64 -0.03 -5.31 -4.34
CA PRO A 64 -1.44 -5.32 -4.71
C PRO A 64 -1.75 -6.10 -5.98
N ARG A 65 -0.77 -6.24 -6.89
CA ARG A 65 -0.91 -6.95 -8.18
C ARG A 65 -2.04 -6.40 -9.05
N VAL A 66 -2.20 -5.08 -9.05
CA VAL A 66 -3.14 -4.34 -9.89
C VAL A 66 -2.36 -3.59 -10.98
N ASP A 67 -3.01 -3.27 -12.10
CA ASP A 67 -2.37 -2.60 -13.24
C ASP A 67 -1.89 -1.18 -12.90
N ASP A 68 -2.63 -0.46 -12.04
CA ASP A 68 -2.26 0.88 -11.53
C ASP A 68 -2.05 0.85 -10.01
N GLU A 69 -0.80 0.68 -9.58
CA GLU A 69 -0.44 0.75 -8.16
C GLU A 69 -0.29 2.19 -7.62
N ILE A 70 -0.34 3.18 -8.52
CA ILE A 70 -0.04 4.59 -8.27
C ILE A 70 -1.31 5.41 -8.02
N GLU A 71 -2.48 4.96 -8.51
CA GLU A 71 -3.76 5.61 -8.26
C GLU A 71 -3.95 5.85 -6.75
N ASP A 72 -3.82 7.10 -6.32
CA ASP A 72 -3.36 7.47 -4.98
C ASP A 72 -4.49 7.45 -3.95
N TRP A 73 -4.81 6.25 -3.50
CA TRP A 73 -5.71 5.97 -2.39
C TRP A 73 -5.12 6.37 -1.02
N GLY A 74 -4.83 7.66 -0.86
CA GLY A 74 -4.51 8.26 0.43
C GLY A 74 -3.04 8.15 0.80
N ALA A 75 -2.14 8.53 -0.12
CA ALA A 75 -0.68 8.43 0.03
C ALA A 75 -0.12 6.99 0.06
N ARG A 76 -0.96 5.96 -0.15
CA ARG A 76 -0.55 4.55 -0.16
C ARG A 76 0.49 4.27 -1.24
N GLY A 77 0.35 4.81 -2.44
CA GLY A 77 1.35 4.66 -3.51
C GLY A 77 2.72 5.20 -3.05
N GLY A 78 2.71 6.34 -2.37
CA GLY A 78 3.89 6.94 -1.75
C GLY A 78 4.51 6.08 -0.64
N LEU A 79 3.69 5.42 0.18
CA LEU A 79 4.15 4.47 1.21
C LEU A 79 4.82 3.24 0.59
N LEU A 80 4.23 2.65 -0.46
CA LEU A 80 4.83 1.48 -1.12
C LEU A 80 6.17 1.80 -1.76
N ALA A 81 6.28 2.94 -2.43
CA ALA A 81 7.53 3.37 -3.03
C ALA A 81 8.64 3.50 -1.98
N ARG A 82 8.33 4.11 -0.83
CA ARG A 82 9.27 4.29 0.29
C ARG A 82 9.62 2.97 0.97
N TYR A 83 8.63 2.08 1.15
CA TYR A 83 8.85 0.73 1.66
C TYR A 83 9.83 -0.05 0.77
N ARG A 84 9.58 -0.09 -0.55
CA ARG A 84 10.45 -0.78 -1.52
C ARG A 84 11.85 -0.20 -1.53
N ARG A 85 11.98 1.13 -1.52
CA ARG A 85 13.27 1.81 -1.42
C ARG A 85 14.03 1.42 -0.15
N LEU A 86 13.37 1.49 1.01
CA LEU A 86 13.99 1.14 2.29
C LEU A 86 14.44 -0.33 2.31
N LYS A 87 13.58 -1.25 1.82
CA LYS A 87 13.90 -2.67 1.73
C LYS A 87 15.17 -2.91 0.90
N THR A 88 15.27 -2.30 -0.29
CA THR A 88 16.46 -2.40 -1.15
C THR A 88 17.73 -1.89 -0.46
N LEU A 89 17.65 -0.78 0.29
CA LEU A 89 18.81 -0.23 1.01
C LEU A 89 19.24 -1.10 2.20
N MET A 90 18.33 -1.90 2.74
CA MET A 90 18.58 -2.81 3.86
C MET A 90 18.99 -4.22 3.43
N GLU A 91 18.78 -4.59 2.16
CA GLU A 91 19.21 -5.89 1.65
C GLU A 91 20.74 -5.98 1.63
N PRO A 92 21.32 -7.08 2.13
CA PRO A 92 22.75 -7.31 2.01
C PRO A 92 23.11 -7.41 0.52
N PRO A 93 24.30 -6.93 0.10
CA PRO A 93 24.70 -6.99 -1.29
C PRO A 93 24.64 -8.44 -1.78
N ALA A 94 23.98 -8.64 -2.93
CA ALA A 94 23.82 -9.96 -3.53
C ALA A 94 25.17 -10.68 -3.55
N THR A 95 25.25 -11.79 -2.82
CA THR A 95 26.46 -12.59 -2.76
C THR A 95 26.69 -13.13 -4.16
N LYS A 96 27.68 -12.59 -4.88
CA LYS A 96 28.09 -13.16 -6.16
C LYS A 96 28.55 -14.59 -5.90
N SER A 97 27.73 -15.57 -6.25
CA SER A 97 28.15 -16.95 -6.33
C SER A 97 29.26 -17.01 -7.38
N VAL A 98 30.49 -17.21 -6.94
CA VAL A 98 31.62 -17.53 -7.81
C VAL A 98 31.34 -18.92 -8.36
N GLN A 99 31.03 -19.00 -9.66
CA GLN A 99 31.14 -20.23 -10.44
C GLN A 99 32.58 -20.38 -10.92
#